data_AF-A0A946JNJ9-F1
#
_entry.id   AF-A0A946JNJ9-F1
#
_cell.length_a   1.000
_cell.length_b   1.000
_cell.length_c   1.000
_cell.angle_alpha   90.00
_cell.angle_beta   90.00
_cell.angle_gamma   90.00
#
_symmetry.space_group_name_H-M   'P 1'
#
loop_
_entity.id
_entity.type
_entity.pdbx_description
1 polymer ?
#
loop_
_entity_poly.entity_id
_entity_poly.type
_entity_poly.pdbx_seq_one_letter_code
_entity_poly.pdbx_strand_id
1 'polypeptide(L)' 'PKVKAHVVENRTDFYDACGQGIFCNLGDGDVDFPAVRQLLLDNDFNGWCTVEQDCDPEGDTSPIDDAKLNRNYLQSIGF' A
#
# COMPACT_ATOMS: atom_id res chain seq x y z
N PRO A 1 -9.31 -4.01 -6.36
CA PRO A 1 -9.46 -4.74 -5.07
C PRO A 1 -10.92 -4.68 -4.54
N LYS A 2 -11.36 -5.68 -3.77
CA LYS A 2 -12.77 -5.82 -3.33
C LYS A 2 -13.20 -4.71 -2.36
N VAL A 3 -12.37 -4.39 -1.36
CA VAL A 3 -12.67 -3.38 -0.32
C VAL A 3 -12.91 -2.00 -0.95
N LYS A 4 -12.06 -1.57 -1.89
CA LYS A 4 -12.24 -0.31 -2.63
C LYS A 4 -13.59 -0.23 -3.34
N ALA A 5 -13.97 -1.28 -4.07
CA ALA A 5 -15.25 -1.28 -4.79
C ALA A 5 -16.42 -1.13 -3.82
N HIS A 6 -16.38 -1.84 -2.68
CA HIS A 6 -17.40 -1.79 -1.65
C HIS A 6 -17.50 -0.41 -0.96
N VAL A 7 -16.38 0.17 -0.54
CA VAL A 7 -16.31 1.50 0.09
C VAL A 7 -16.84 2.58 -0.85
N VAL A 8 -16.52 2.52 -2.14
CA VAL A 8 -17.00 3.49 -3.14
C VAL A 8 -18.50 3.34 -3.39
N GLU A 9 -18.98 2.10 -3.56
CA GLU A 9 -20.40 1.82 -3.78
C GLU A 9 -21.26 2.32 -2.62
N ASN A 10 -20.82 2.05 -1.37
CA ASN A 10 -21.55 2.43 -0.17
C ASN A 10 -21.29 3.86 0.29
N ARG A 11 -20.39 4.60 -0.38
CA ARG A 11 -19.96 5.95 0.03
C ARG A 11 -19.53 5.99 1.49
N THR A 12 -18.78 4.97 1.92
CA THR A 12 -18.31 4.83 3.30
C THR A 12 -17.40 5.99 3.69
N ASP A 13 -17.58 6.51 4.90
CA ASP A 13 -16.75 7.59 5.44
C ASP A 13 -15.30 7.12 5.66
N PHE A 14 -14.36 8.07 5.74
CA PHE A 14 -12.92 7.78 5.67
C PHE A 14 -12.45 6.79 6.75
N TYR A 15 -12.73 7.05 8.03
CA TYR A 15 -12.26 6.19 9.12
C TYR A 15 -12.92 4.81 9.10
N ASP A 16 -14.19 4.72 8.73
CA ASP A 16 -14.87 3.45 8.53
C ASP A 16 -14.24 2.65 7.37
N ALA A 17 -13.83 3.33 6.30
CA ALA A 17 -13.10 2.70 5.20
C ALA A 17 -11.71 2.22 5.63
N CYS A 18 -11.01 2.97 6.50
CA CYS A 18 -9.77 2.51 7.13
C CYS A 18 -9.97 1.22 7.91
N GLY A 19 -10.99 1.16 8.77
CA GLY A 19 -11.35 -0.05 9.53
C GLY A 19 -11.79 -1.23 8.65
N GLN A 20 -12.27 -0.96 7.42
CA GLN A 20 -12.54 -1.98 6.41
C GLN A 20 -11.30 -2.46 5.64
N GLY A 21 -10.12 -1.92 5.95
CA GLY A 21 -8.86 -2.28 5.30
C GLY A 21 -8.70 -1.69 3.90
N ILE A 22 -9.19 -0.46 3.67
CA ILE A 22 -9.01 0.24 2.38
C ILE A 22 -7.53 0.45 2.04
N PHE A 23 -6.71 0.66 3.07
CA PHE A 23 -5.25 0.70 2.99
C PHE A 23 -4.70 -0.68 3.34
N CYS A 24 -4.26 -1.42 2.32
CA CYS A 24 -3.71 -2.76 2.45
C CYS A 24 -2.19 -2.76 2.25
N ASN A 25 -1.54 -3.89 2.54
CA ASN A 25 -0.13 -4.07 2.22
C ASN A 25 0.13 -3.91 0.71
N LEU A 26 1.37 -3.51 0.39
CA LEU A 26 1.82 -3.31 -0.98
C LEU A 26 1.78 -4.65 -1.74
N GLY A 27 1.27 -4.61 -2.97
CA GLY A 27 1.05 -5.80 -3.80
C GLY A 27 -0.38 -6.34 -3.79
N ASP A 28 -1.16 -6.03 -2.74
CA ASP A 28 -2.58 -6.46 -2.64
C ASP A 28 -3.57 -5.37 -3.12
N GLY A 29 -3.05 -4.18 -3.40
CA GLY A 29 -3.80 -3.01 -3.83
C GLY A 29 -3.91 -2.85 -5.34
N ASP A 30 -4.18 -1.61 -5.78
CA ASP A 30 -4.31 -1.25 -7.20
C ASP A 30 -3.04 -0.64 -7.81
N VAL A 31 -2.01 -0.39 -7.01
CA VAL A 31 -0.79 0.27 -7.48
C VAL A 31 0.12 -0.75 -8.16
N ASP A 32 0.47 -0.48 -9.42
CA ASP A 32 1.45 -1.26 -10.19
C ASP A 32 2.88 -0.83 -9.81
N PHE A 33 3.38 -1.38 -8.70
CA PHE A 33 4.74 -1.10 -8.22
C PHE A 33 5.85 -1.52 -9.22
N PRO A 34 5.74 -2.66 -9.95
CA PRO A 34 6.68 -2.96 -11.02
C PRO A 34 6.77 -1.86 -12.09
N ALA A 35 5.63 -1.27 -12.51
CA ALA A 35 5.64 -0.15 -13.44
C ALA A 35 6.27 1.12 -12.84
N VAL A 36 5.98 1.42 -11.57
CA VAL A 36 6.62 2.54 -10.85
C VAL A 36 8.14 2.35 -10.80
N ARG A 37 8.61 1.15 -10.47
CA ARG A 37 10.04 0.82 -10.47
C ARG A 37 10.67 1.05 -11.83
N GLN A 38 10.03 0.55 -12.88
CA GLN A 38 10.55 0.72 -14.24
C GLN A 38 10.68 2.20 -14.59
N LEU A 39 9.68 3.01 -14.26
CA LEU A 39 9.72 4.45 -14.46
C LEU A 39 10.89 5.13 -13.73
N LEU A 40 11.18 4.73 -12.48
CA LEU A 40 12.32 5.26 -11.72
C LEU A 40 13.65 4.92 -12.41
N LEU A 41 13.81 3.69 -12.88
CA LEU A 41 15.01 3.25 -13.59
C LEU A 41 15.19 3.97 -14.93
N ASP A 42 14.12 4.10 -15.70
CA ASP A 42 14.14 4.77 -17.01
C ASP A 42 14.52 6.26 -16.91
N ASN A 43 14.41 6.85 -15.72
CA ASN A 43 14.76 8.24 -15.43
C ASN A 43 16.04 8.39 -14.59
N ASP A 44 16.86 7.33 -14.49
CA ASP A 44 18.11 7.31 -13.72
C ASP A 44 17.93 7.80 -12.26
N PHE A 45 16.78 7.51 -11.66
CA PHE A 45 16.52 7.88 -10.28
C PHE A 45 17.38 7.04 -9.34
N ASN A 46 18.23 7.71 -8.57
CA ASN A 46 19.16 7.09 -7.60
C ASN A 46 18.95 7.62 -6.17
N GLY A 47 17.78 8.21 -5.90
CA GLY A 47 17.42 8.77 -4.59
C GLY A 47 16.82 7.74 -3.64
N TRP A 48 16.40 8.21 -2.48
CA TRP A 48 15.70 7.40 -1.48
C TRP A 48 14.20 7.32 -1.79
N CYS A 49 13.61 6.14 -1.58
CA CYS A 49 12.17 5.95 -1.55
C CYS A 49 11.71 5.79 -0.09
N THR A 50 10.66 6.52 0.29
CA THR A 50 9.98 6.34 1.57
C THR A 50 8.71 5.52 1.33
N VAL A 51 8.46 4.54 2.20
CA VAL A 51 7.29 3.66 2.13
C VAL A 51 6.43 3.94 3.36
N GLU A 52 5.17 4.26 3.12
CA GLU A 52 4.17 4.54 4.13
C GLU A 52 2.90 3.75 3.80
N GLN A 53 2.24 3.23 4.85
CA GLN A 53 0.94 2.59 4.75
C GLN A 53 0.11 3.14 5.92
N ASP A 54 -1.01 3.79 5.61
CA ASP A 54 -1.99 4.15 6.61
C ASP A 54 -2.67 2.88 7.16
N CYS A 55 -3.00 2.90 8.44
CA CYS A 55 -3.76 1.84 9.09
C CYS A 55 -4.88 2.44 9.95
N ASP A 56 -5.85 1.61 10.31
CA ASP A 56 -6.84 2.00 11.31
C ASP A 56 -6.13 2.19 12.67
N PRO A 57 -6.14 3.41 13.26
CA PRO A 57 -5.48 3.66 14.54
C PRO A 57 -6.14 2.92 15.72
N GLU A 58 -7.39 2.47 15.57
CA GLU A 58 -8.13 1.71 16.59
C GLU A 58 -8.12 0.19 16.32
N GLY A 59 -7.54 -0.23 15.19
CA GLY A 59 -7.48 -1.63 14.78
C GLY A 59 -6.33 -2.42 15.40
N ASP A 60 -6.36 -3.74 15.18
CA ASP A 60 -5.31 -4.67 15.63
C ASP A 60 -4.08 -4.69 14.69
N THR A 61 -3.90 -3.65 13.87
CA THR A 61 -2.79 -3.57 12.91
C THR A 61 -1.46 -3.51 13.65
N SER A 62 -0.46 -4.26 13.15
CA SER A 62 0.91 -4.24 13.66
C SER A 62 1.79 -3.44 12.70
N PRO A 63 2.14 -2.17 13.00
CA PRO A 63 2.90 -1.32 12.08
C PRO A 63 4.25 -1.91 11.69
N ILE A 64 4.88 -2.64 12.61
CA ILE A 64 6.18 -3.28 12.35
C ILE A 64 6.07 -4.48 11.40
N ASP A 65 4.97 -5.22 11.45
CA ASP A 65 4.78 -6.38 10.58
C ASP A 65 4.36 -5.93 9.18
N ASP A 66 3.50 -4.92 9.08
CA ASP A 66 3.17 -4.27 7.80
C ASP A 66 4.42 -3.69 7.12
N ALA A 67 5.26 -2.97 7.88
CA ALA A 67 6.51 -2.43 7.34
C ALA A 67 7.44 -3.54 6.83
N LYS A 68 7.52 -4.69 7.51
CA LYS A 68 8.32 -5.85 7.05
C LYS A 68 7.72 -6.47 5.79
N LEU A 69 6.39 -6.66 5.74
CA LEU A 69 5.70 -7.23 4.59
C LEU A 69 5.87 -6.35 3.34
N ASN A 70 5.64 -5.04 3.49
CA ASN A 70 5.81 -4.07 2.41
C ASN A 70 7.26 -4.03 1.90
N ARG A 71 8.24 -4.03 2.82
CA ARG A 71 9.66 -4.09 2.46
C ARG A 71 10.00 -5.38 1.70
N ASN A 72 9.51 -6.53 2.18
CA ASN A 72 9.77 -7.82 1.53
C ASN A 72 9.16 -7.86 0.12
N TYR A 73 7.94 -7.35 -0.06
CA TYR A 73 7.31 -7.25 -1.37
C TYR A 73 8.14 -6.39 -2.33
N LEU A 74 8.52 -5.17 -1.92
CA LEU A 74 9.34 -4.27 -2.74
C LEU A 74 10.68 -4.91 -3.14
N GLN A 75 11.36 -5.57 -2.19
CA GLN A 75 12.59 -6.31 -2.47
C GLN A 75 12.36 -7.44 -3.48
N SER A 76 11.24 -8.16 -3.38
CA SER A 76 10.93 -9.28 -4.29
C SER A 76 10.72 -8.85 -5.74
N ILE A 77 10.31 -7.60 -5.97
CA ILE A 77 10.13 -7.03 -7.31
C ILE A 77 11.31 -6.14 -7.74
N GLY A 78 12.38 -6.10 -6.94
CA GLY A 78 13.68 -5.53 -7.31
C GLY A 78 13.87 -4.04 -7.02
N PHE A 79 13.06 -3.44 -6.14
CA PHE A 79 13.39 -2.12 -5.55
C PHE A 79 14.67 -2.20 -4.70
#